data_AF-A0A955AUL1-F1
#
_entry.id   AF-A0A955AUL1-F1
#
_cell.length_a   1.000
_cell.length_b   1.000
_cell.length_c   1.000
_cell.angle_alpha   90.00
_cell.angle_beta   90.00
_cell.angle_gamma   90.00
#
_symmetry.space_group_name_H-M   'P 1'
#
loop_
_entity.id
_entity.type
_entity.pdbx_description
1 polymer ?
#
loop_
_entity_poly.entity_id
_entity_poly.type
_entity_poly.pdbx_seq_one_letter_code
_entity_poly.pdbx_strand_id
1 'polypeptide(L)'
;MMHVSKPQFVRRSLVLLLFMLLGNVTAQEHSTKETSQNTTISKATVGVETEIRDLILPGSQLQPKPLDDDSQPIVVRIIRTYQHGSATRYDLSFYGLDPGEYNLCDYLVRADGSSTDDLPRVPIHIQSVLPPGQVTPNALSNLPGPRLGGYQLLLIVGGVLWLIGLLAILLVGRKKHQHVSQEIVAPLSFAQRIRPLVEAAQQGELPPEQRAELERLLLGYWQQKLNVEAASPTEAIKTLRHHETAGTLLRQLEDWLHRPDPDSQMDVTELLKPYEHAQ
;
A
#
# COMPACT_ATOMS: atom_id res chain seq x y z
N MET A 1 -64.66 -22.93 23.46
CA MET A 1 -65.44 -23.32 22.27
C MET A 1 -66.14 -22.09 21.74
N MET A 2 -65.83 -21.69 20.50
CA MET A 2 -66.66 -20.90 19.55
C MET A 2 -67.17 -19.51 20.01
N HIS A 3 -67.27 -18.46 19.18
CA HIS A 3 -67.33 -18.40 17.73
C HIS A 3 -66.90 -17.00 17.25
N VAL A 4 -66.18 -17.00 16.13
CA VAL A 4 -65.84 -15.88 15.25
C VAL A 4 -67.09 -15.30 14.56
N SER A 5 -67.14 -13.99 14.32
CA SER A 5 -67.65 -13.43 13.04
C SER A 5 -67.25 -11.96 12.79
N LYS A 6 -66.38 -11.73 11.80
CA LYS A 6 -66.47 -10.63 10.81
C LYS A 6 -67.28 -11.18 9.58
N PRO A 7 -67.47 -10.53 8.41
CA PRO A 7 -67.10 -9.18 7.90
C PRO A 7 -68.24 -8.49 7.06
N GLN A 8 -67.90 -7.39 6.34
CA GLN A 8 -68.29 -6.99 4.95
C GLN A 8 -68.78 -5.51 4.89
N PHE A 9 -67.98 -4.57 4.35
CA PHE A 9 -68.00 -4.01 2.96
C PHE A 9 -69.31 -3.28 2.61
N VAL A 10 -69.31 -2.05 2.11
CA VAL A 10 -69.18 -1.76 0.65
C VAL A 10 -68.90 -0.27 0.37
N ARG A 11 -68.04 -0.08 -0.64
CA ARG A 11 -67.66 1.11 -1.43
C ARG A 11 -68.82 1.95 -1.99
N ARG A 12 -68.54 3.22 -2.27
CA ARG A 12 -68.93 4.05 -3.46
C ARG A 12 -68.61 5.53 -3.12
N SER A 13 -68.20 6.44 -3.97
CA SER A 13 -67.72 6.47 -5.35
C SER A 13 -67.03 7.84 -5.53
N LEU A 14 -66.00 7.85 -6.36
CA LEU A 14 -65.28 9.01 -6.87
C LEU A 14 -66.10 9.76 -7.94
N VAL A 15 -66.20 11.09 -7.87
CA VAL A 15 -66.50 11.98 -9.01
C VAL A 15 -65.68 13.27 -8.88
N LEU A 16 -64.85 13.54 -9.90
CA LEU A 16 -64.15 14.79 -10.18
C LEU A 16 -65.15 15.89 -10.59
N LEU A 17 -64.90 17.17 -10.24
CA LEU A 17 -64.54 18.21 -11.24
C LEU A 17 -64.16 19.57 -10.63
N LEU A 18 -62.97 20.02 -11.06
CA LEU A 18 -62.46 21.37 -11.33
C LEU A 18 -63.48 22.53 -11.36
N PHE A 19 -63.29 23.57 -10.53
CA PHE A 19 -63.69 24.95 -10.85
C PHE A 19 -62.69 25.97 -10.29
N MET A 20 -62.37 26.93 -11.16
CA MET A 20 -61.40 28.02 -11.04
C MET A 20 -61.67 29.02 -9.90
N LEU A 21 -60.57 29.51 -9.32
CA LEU A 21 -60.27 30.92 -8.97
C LEU A 21 -61.47 31.83 -8.62
N LEU A 22 -61.62 32.15 -7.34
CA LEU A 22 -61.81 33.52 -6.86
C LEU A 22 -61.30 33.59 -5.41
N GLY A 23 -60.58 34.67 -5.09
CA GLY A 23 -59.79 34.82 -3.89
C GLY A 23 -60.54 34.61 -2.58
N ASN A 24 -59.87 33.98 -1.64
CA ASN A 24 -59.91 34.40 -0.25
C ASN A 24 -58.51 34.23 0.33
N VAL A 25 -57.94 35.38 0.71
CA VAL A 25 -56.78 35.48 1.58
C VAL A 25 -57.17 34.86 2.92
N THR A 26 -56.77 33.62 3.14
CA THR A 26 -56.69 33.04 4.48
C THR A 26 -55.24 33.16 4.92
N ALA A 27 -55.02 34.06 5.88
CA ALA A 27 -53.78 34.19 6.62
C ALA A 27 -53.44 32.84 7.25
N GLN A 28 -52.52 32.12 6.63
CA GLN A 28 -51.86 30.99 7.23
C GLN A 28 -50.71 31.58 8.04
N GLU A 29 -50.81 31.46 9.37
CA GLU A 29 -49.73 31.76 10.30
C GLU A 29 -48.46 31.03 9.83
N HIS A 30 -47.59 31.78 9.15
CA HIS A 30 -46.19 31.44 9.06
C HIS A 30 -45.67 31.47 10.49
N SER A 31 -45.60 30.28 11.12
CA SER A 31 -44.70 30.05 12.23
C SER A 31 -43.28 30.24 11.68
N THR A 32 -42.84 31.49 11.65
CA THR A 32 -41.45 31.87 11.63
C THR A 32 -40.80 31.17 12.81
N LYS A 33 -40.21 30.00 12.54
CA LYS A 33 -39.05 29.55 13.30
C LYS A 33 -37.95 30.57 13.00
N GLU A 34 -38.00 31.69 13.70
CA GLU A 34 -36.81 32.45 13.99
C GLU A 34 -35.85 31.45 14.64
N THR A 35 -34.84 31.04 13.88
CA THR A 35 -33.65 30.39 14.43
C THR A 35 -32.94 31.45 15.27
N SER A 36 -33.49 31.74 16.45
CA SER A 36 -32.70 32.25 17.56
C SER A 36 -31.65 31.17 17.81
N GLN A 37 -30.41 31.47 17.44
CA GLN A 37 -29.24 30.73 17.89
C GLN A 37 -29.24 30.85 19.42
N ASN A 38 -29.95 29.93 20.07
CA ASN A 38 -29.94 29.78 21.50
C ASN A 38 -28.53 29.31 21.84
N THR A 39 -27.68 30.23 22.30
CA THR A 39 -26.37 29.94 22.90
C THR A 39 -26.59 29.09 24.14
N THR A 40 -26.90 27.82 23.91
CA THR A 40 -27.01 26.81 24.95
C THR A 40 -25.58 26.38 25.21
N ILE A 41 -25.02 26.82 26.33
CA ILE A 41 -23.74 26.32 26.83
C ILE A 41 -23.85 24.78 26.85
N SER A 42 -23.09 24.12 25.98
CA SER A 42 -23.09 22.65 25.95
C SER A 42 -22.37 22.17 27.21
N LYS A 43 -23.13 21.52 28.09
CA LYS A 43 -22.61 20.86 29.29
C LYS A 43 -22.13 19.47 28.90
N ALA A 44 -20.86 19.21 29.09
CA ALA A 44 -20.23 17.92 28.84
C ALA A 44 -19.50 17.45 30.11
N THR A 45 -19.24 16.16 30.18
CA THR A 45 -18.52 15.54 31.31
C THR A 45 -17.11 15.17 30.87
N VAL A 46 -16.14 15.26 31.78
CA VAL A 46 -14.76 14.82 31.54
C VAL A 46 -14.76 13.40 30.94
N GLY A 47 -14.02 13.20 29.85
CA GLY A 47 -13.86 11.93 29.14
C GLY A 47 -15.05 11.49 28.29
N VAL A 48 -16.17 12.23 28.29
CA VAL A 48 -17.36 11.87 27.51
C VAL A 48 -17.41 12.68 26.21
N GLU A 49 -17.46 11.97 25.09
CA GLU A 49 -17.60 12.58 23.77
C GLU A 49 -18.99 13.20 23.59
N THR A 50 -19.01 14.45 23.12
CA THR A 50 -20.22 15.24 22.85
C THR A 50 -20.17 15.78 21.43
N GLU A 51 -21.30 15.74 20.72
CA GLU A 51 -21.42 16.25 19.35
C GLU A 51 -22.13 17.59 19.31
N ILE A 52 -21.65 18.50 18.46
CA ILE A 52 -22.35 19.72 18.04
C ILE A 52 -22.55 19.62 16.53
N ARG A 53 -23.81 19.71 16.10
CA ARG A 53 -24.19 19.65 14.70
C ARG A 53 -24.58 21.02 14.18
N ASP A 54 -24.45 21.19 12.88
CA ASP A 54 -24.89 22.39 12.17
C ASP A 54 -24.23 23.70 12.66
N LEU A 55 -23.00 23.64 13.18
CA LEU A 55 -22.26 24.82 13.62
C LEU A 55 -21.72 25.59 12.41
N ILE A 56 -22.21 26.80 12.19
CA ILE A 56 -21.78 27.66 11.07
C ILE A 56 -20.67 28.59 11.54
N LEU A 57 -19.48 28.48 10.94
CA LEU A 57 -18.33 29.32 11.23
C LEU A 57 -17.91 30.09 9.96
N PRO A 58 -17.68 31.41 10.06
CA PRO A 58 -17.29 32.25 8.92
C PRO A 58 -15.85 31.95 8.48
N GLY A 59 -15.46 32.43 7.31
CA GLY A 59 -14.07 32.39 6.81
C GLY A 59 -13.69 31.07 6.12
N SER A 60 -12.38 30.85 5.97
CA SER A 60 -11.84 29.68 5.27
C SER A 60 -11.98 28.39 6.10
N GLN A 61 -11.77 27.25 5.45
CA GLN A 61 -12.00 25.95 6.08
C GLN A 61 -11.12 25.77 7.34
N LEU A 62 -11.74 25.29 8.41
CA LEU A 62 -11.09 25.00 9.68
C LEU A 62 -10.63 23.55 9.75
N GLN A 63 -9.60 23.32 10.54
CA GLN A 63 -9.05 22.02 10.91
C GLN A 63 -8.81 21.99 12.43
N PRO A 64 -8.84 20.81 13.07
CA PRO A 64 -8.41 20.66 14.45
C PRO A 64 -6.96 21.11 14.62
N LYS A 65 -6.67 21.79 15.72
CA LYS A 65 -5.29 22.08 16.12
C LYS A 65 -4.54 20.75 16.37
N PRO A 66 -3.30 20.59 15.89
CA PRO A 66 -2.49 19.42 16.21
C PRO A 66 -2.33 19.21 17.73
N LEU A 67 -2.44 17.96 18.16
CA LEU A 67 -2.14 17.55 19.54
C LEU A 67 -0.64 17.31 19.67
N ASP A 68 0.14 18.39 19.64
CA ASP A 68 1.59 18.32 19.88
C ASP A 68 1.93 18.37 21.37
N ASP A 69 0.94 18.70 22.20
CA ASP A 69 1.07 18.90 23.64
C ASP A 69 0.02 18.06 24.37
N ASP A 70 0.49 17.11 25.18
CA ASP A 70 -0.35 16.23 26.01
C ASP A 70 -1.13 17.02 27.09
N SER A 71 -0.83 18.31 27.28
CA SER A 71 -1.53 19.18 28.24
C SER A 71 -2.77 19.88 27.69
N GLN A 72 -3.15 19.65 26.42
CA GLN A 72 -4.37 20.25 25.86
C GLN A 72 -5.62 19.72 26.59
N PRO A 73 -6.43 20.58 27.25
CA PRO A 73 -7.53 20.11 28.10
C PRO A 73 -8.78 19.69 27.31
N ILE A 74 -8.84 19.97 26.01
CA ILE A 74 -9.97 19.65 25.13
C ILE A 74 -9.43 19.06 23.83
N VAL A 75 -10.05 17.98 23.38
CA VAL A 75 -9.78 17.37 22.07
C VAL A 75 -10.99 17.59 21.17
N VAL A 76 -10.75 18.18 20.00
CA VAL A 76 -11.78 18.48 19.00
C VAL A 76 -11.52 17.68 17.73
N ARG A 77 -12.58 17.15 17.13
CA ARG A 77 -12.57 16.48 15.84
C ARG A 77 -13.69 16.99 14.97
N ILE A 78 -13.38 17.24 13.70
CA ILE A 78 -14.38 17.57 12.68
C ILE A 78 -14.92 16.25 12.12
N ILE A 79 -16.22 16.00 12.30
CA ILE A 79 -16.90 14.82 11.77
C ILE A 79 -17.24 15.04 10.30
N ARG A 80 -17.86 16.19 10.01
CA ARG A 80 -18.31 16.55 8.65
C ARG A 80 -18.22 18.05 8.41
N THR A 81 -18.07 18.39 7.14
CA THR A 81 -17.95 19.76 6.66
C THR A 81 -18.87 19.95 5.46
N TYR A 82 -19.64 21.03 5.48
CA TYR A 82 -20.58 21.41 4.43
C TYR A 82 -20.37 22.87 4.04
N GLN A 83 -20.38 23.16 2.74
CA GLN A 83 -20.35 24.54 2.26
C GLN A 83 -21.67 25.25 2.57
N HIS A 84 -21.60 26.48 3.09
CA HIS A 84 -22.77 27.27 3.49
C HIS A 84 -22.60 28.76 3.15
N GLY A 85 -22.81 29.10 1.87
CA GLY A 85 -22.65 30.47 1.38
C GLY A 85 -21.18 30.91 1.45
N SER A 86 -20.90 32.01 2.15
CA SER A 86 -19.54 32.49 2.44
C SER A 86 -18.93 31.87 3.71
N ALA A 87 -19.68 30.99 4.39
CA ALA A 87 -19.28 30.31 5.61
C ALA A 87 -19.25 28.79 5.40
N THR A 88 -18.72 28.08 6.39
CA THR A 88 -18.71 26.62 6.39
C THR A 88 -19.49 26.10 7.59
N ARG A 89 -20.33 25.09 7.37
CA ARG A 89 -21.12 24.41 8.40
C ARG A 89 -20.43 23.10 8.80
N TYR A 90 -20.23 22.90 10.09
CA TYR A 90 -19.50 21.78 10.66
C TYR A 90 -20.38 20.93 11.57
N ASP A 91 -20.16 19.62 11.51
CA ASP A 91 -20.49 18.71 12.60
C ASP A 91 -19.19 18.40 13.34
N LEU A 92 -19.13 18.73 14.63
CA LEU A 92 -17.95 18.60 15.47
C LEU A 92 -18.22 17.59 16.59
N SER A 93 -17.21 16.80 16.95
CA SER A 93 -17.19 16.01 18.18
C SER A 93 -16.07 16.50 19.08
N PHE A 94 -16.32 16.63 20.37
CA PHE A 94 -15.31 17.03 21.34
C PHE A 94 -15.44 16.23 22.64
N TYR A 95 -14.33 16.10 23.36
CA TYR A 95 -14.32 15.63 24.75
C TYR A 95 -13.29 16.42 25.56
N GLY A 96 -13.57 16.64 26.83
CA GLY A 96 -12.66 17.32 27.75
C GLY A 96 -11.86 16.34 28.59
N LEU A 97 -10.57 16.64 28.77
CA LEU A 97 -9.67 15.94 29.68
C LEU A 97 -9.69 16.57 31.08
N ASP A 98 -9.88 17.89 31.15
CA ASP A 98 -9.94 18.64 32.40
C ASP A 98 -11.29 19.35 32.59
N PRO A 99 -11.78 19.49 33.83
CA PRO A 99 -12.97 20.26 34.13
C PRO A 99 -12.68 21.77 34.01
N GLY A 100 -13.62 22.52 33.42
CA GLY A 100 -13.46 23.96 33.23
C GLY A 100 -14.42 24.56 32.20
N GLU A 101 -14.27 25.86 31.98
CA GLU A 101 -14.93 26.59 30.90
C GLU A 101 -13.94 26.80 29.75
N TYR A 102 -14.34 26.38 28.56
CA TYR A 102 -13.50 26.46 27.38
C TYR A 102 -14.27 27.02 26.19
N ASN A 103 -13.55 27.57 25.21
CA ASN A 103 -14.11 27.96 23.93
C ASN A 103 -13.66 26.96 22.85
N LEU A 104 -14.59 26.34 22.14
CA LEU A 104 -14.25 25.32 21.13
C LEU A 104 -13.40 25.87 19.98
N CYS A 105 -13.59 27.14 19.63
CA CYS A 105 -12.85 27.77 18.52
C CYS A 105 -11.35 27.96 18.81
N ASP A 106 -10.93 27.93 20.09
CA ASP A 106 -9.51 28.04 20.47
C ASP A 106 -8.71 26.78 20.08
N TYR A 107 -9.40 25.68 19.78
CA TYR A 107 -8.85 24.38 19.39
C TYR A 107 -8.99 24.10 17.89
N LEU A 108 -9.37 25.12 17.10
CA LEU A 108 -9.48 25.06 15.66
C LEU A 108 -8.48 26.05 15.03
N VAL A 109 -7.90 25.67 13.91
CA VAL A 109 -7.01 26.51 13.10
C VAL A 109 -7.49 26.53 11.65
N ARG A 110 -7.19 27.59 10.91
CA ARG A 110 -7.53 27.66 9.49
C ARG A 110 -6.58 26.76 8.69
N ALA A 111 -7.12 26.01 7.73
CA ALA A 111 -6.34 25.13 6.85
C ALA A 111 -5.34 25.90 5.96
N ASP A 112 -5.63 27.18 5.68
CA ASP A 112 -4.78 28.08 4.90
C ASP A 112 -3.78 28.88 5.76
N GLY A 113 -3.79 28.69 7.08
CA GLY A 113 -2.94 29.41 8.03
C GLY A 113 -3.36 30.86 8.32
N SER A 114 -4.53 31.30 7.85
CA SER A 114 -5.07 32.63 8.18
C SER A 114 -5.53 32.70 9.66
N SER A 115 -5.75 33.93 10.15
CA SER A 115 -6.16 34.16 11.54
C SER A 115 -7.56 33.59 11.83
N THR A 116 -7.79 33.20 13.09
CA THR A 116 -9.07 32.75 13.65
C THR A 116 -9.76 33.81 14.52
N ASP A 117 -9.27 35.06 14.53
CA ASP A 117 -9.82 36.15 15.37
C ASP A 117 -11.27 36.53 15.01
N ASP A 118 -11.72 36.18 13.81
CA ASP A 118 -13.08 36.42 13.31
C ASP A 118 -14.10 35.38 13.78
N LEU A 119 -13.66 34.31 14.45
CA LEU A 119 -14.54 33.23 14.88
C LEU A 119 -15.43 33.66 16.06
N PRO A 120 -16.73 33.29 16.05
CA PRO A 120 -17.60 33.50 17.20
C PRO A 120 -17.16 32.63 18.37
N ARG A 121 -17.41 33.09 19.60
CA ARG A 121 -17.19 32.26 20.79
C ARG A 121 -18.25 31.17 20.90
N VAL A 122 -17.80 29.93 21.06
CA VAL A 122 -18.63 28.75 21.31
C VAL A 122 -18.24 28.18 22.69
N PRO A 123 -18.82 28.74 23.77
CA PRO A 123 -18.47 28.34 25.12
C PRO A 123 -19.03 26.95 25.45
N ILE A 124 -18.17 26.12 26.04
CA ILE A 124 -18.50 24.79 26.57
C ILE A 124 -18.09 24.70 28.04
N HIS A 125 -18.86 23.92 28.80
CA HIS A 125 -18.59 23.70 30.21
C HIS A 125 -18.36 22.21 30.45
N ILE A 126 -17.15 21.86 30.87
CA ILE A 126 -16.76 20.49 31.22
C ILE A 126 -16.86 20.32 32.72
N GLN A 127 -17.75 19.43 33.15
CA GLN A 127 -17.94 19.11 34.56
C GLN A 127 -17.23 17.80 34.93
N SER A 128 -16.67 17.75 36.14
CA SER A 128 -16.23 16.50 36.75
C SER A 128 -17.41 15.87 37.53
N VAL A 129 -17.68 14.59 37.26
CA VAL A 129 -18.62 13.79 38.07
C VAL A 129 -17.95 13.25 39.34
N LEU A 130 -16.62 13.35 39.39
CA LEU A 130 -15.81 12.77 40.46
C LEU A 130 -15.79 13.70 41.68
N PRO A 131 -16.09 13.21 42.90
CA PRO A 131 -16.00 14.02 44.11
C PRO A 131 -14.61 14.64 44.30
N PRO A 132 -14.52 15.84 44.92
CA PRO A 132 -13.23 16.46 45.21
C PRO A 132 -12.41 15.59 46.17
N GLY A 133 -11.07 15.65 46.05
CA GLY A 133 -10.14 14.97 46.96
C GLY A 133 -9.84 13.51 46.63
N GLN A 134 -10.10 13.05 45.40
CA GLN A 134 -9.63 11.74 44.96
C GLN A 134 -8.13 11.72 44.69
N VAL A 135 -7.51 10.56 44.90
CA VAL A 135 -6.10 10.32 44.60
C VAL A 135 -5.93 10.32 43.08
N THR A 136 -5.16 11.27 42.55
CA THR A 136 -4.83 11.31 41.13
C THR A 136 -3.72 10.29 40.83
N PRO A 137 -3.69 9.68 39.63
CA PRO A 137 -2.52 8.94 39.18
C PRO A 137 -1.25 9.80 39.30
N ASN A 138 -0.13 9.16 39.64
CA ASN A 138 1.16 9.86 39.65
C ASN A 138 1.44 10.43 38.26
N ALA A 139 1.88 11.69 38.21
CA ALA A 139 2.29 12.32 36.96
C ALA A 139 3.37 11.45 36.28
N LEU A 140 3.12 11.11 35.02
CA LEU A 140 4.12 10.44 34.20
C LEU A 140 5.22 11.46 33.92
N SER A 141 6.39 11.25 34.51
CA SER A 141 7.57 12.03 34.13
C SER A 141 7.96 11.62 32.71
N ASN A 142 7.90 12.56 31.77
CA ASN A 142 8.46 12.44 30.42
C ASN A 142 9.99 12.37 30.52
N LEU A 143 10.51 11.24 31.01
CA LEU A 143 11.93 10.95 30.97
C LEU A 143 12.30 10.73 29.50
N PRO A 144 13.35 11.41 28.99
CA PRO A 144 13.87 11.09 27.68
C PRO A 144 14.17 9.58 27.64
N GLY A 145 13.62 8.90 26.63
CA GLY A 145 13.78 7.46 26.48
C GLY A 145 15.26 7.05 26.53
N PRO A 146 15.57 5.81 26.97
CA PRO A 146 16.94 5.35 27.03
C PRO A 146 17.61 5.52 25.66
N ARG A 147 18.70 6.29 25.62
CA ARG A 147 19.47 6.50 24.39
C ARG A 147 20.00 5.14 23.94
N LEU A 148 19.45 4.58 22.86
CA LEU A 148 19.92 3.34 22.22
C LEU A 148 21.27 3.54 21.50
N GLY A 149 22.22 4.24 22.14
CA GLY A 149 23.49 4.67 21.55
C GLY A 149 24.44 3.54 21.16
N GLY A 150 24.24 2.32 21.67
CA GLY A 150 25.05 1.16 21.31
C GLY A 150 24.76 0.61 19.91
N TYR A 151 23.49 0.63 19.48
CA TYR A 151 23.09 0.07 18.18
C TYR A 151 23.57 0.95 17.02
N GLN A 152 23.47 2.27 17.17
CA GLN A 152 23.98 3.21 16.16
C GLN A 152 25.50 3.05 15.98
N LEU A 153 26.24 2.86 17.07
CA LEU A 153 27.68 2.59 17.00
C LEU A 153 27.97 1.27 16.27
N LEU A 154 27.24 0.19 16.59
CA LEU A 154 27.38 -1.10 15.89
C LEU A 154 27.09 -1.00 14.39
N LEU A 155 26.06 -0.24 14.00
CA LEU A 155 25.75 0.00 12.60
C LEU A 155 26.87 0.78 11.88
N ILE A 156 27.42 1.80 12.53
CA ILE A 156 28.55 2.57 11.98
C ILE A 156 29.78 1.66 11.81
N VAL A 157 30.14 0.90 12.86
CA VAL A 157 31.29 -0.01 12.81
C VAL A 157 31.09 -1.09 11.73
N GLY A 158 29.91 -1.69 11.66
CA GLY A 158 29.57 -2.67 10.64
C GLY A 158 29.62 -2.08 9.23
N GLY A 159 29.07 -0.89 9.02
CA GLY A 159 29.10 -0.18 7.74
C GLY A 159 30.52 0.19 7.30
N VAL A 160 31.36 0.66 8.22
CA VAL A 160 32.78 0.96 7.96
C VAL A 160 33.54 -0.32 7.61
N LEU A 161 33.36 -1.40 8.38
CA LEU A 161 34.01 -2.69 8.11
C LEU A 161 33.60 -3.24 6.74
N TRP A 162 32.31 -3.13 6.40
CA TRP A 162 31.78 -3.55 5.11
C TRP A 162 32.39 -2.74 3.95
N LEU A 163 32.46 -1.40 4.08
CA LEU A 163 33.10 -0.54 3.09
C LEU A 163 34.58 -0.85 2.90
N ILE A 164 35.32 -1.10 3.99
CA ILE A 164 36.73 -1.51 3.93
C ILE A 164 36.86 -2.86 3.21
N GLY A 165 36.00 -3.83 3.54
CA GLY A 165 35.97 -5.13 2.87
C GLY A 165 35.68 -5.02 1.38
N LEU A 166 34.70 -4.21 0.99
CA LEU A 166 34.38 -3.93 -0.41
C LEU A 166 35.57 -3.29 -1.13
N LEU A 167 36.19 -2.29 -0.51
CA LEU A 167 37.35 -1.61 -1.09
C LEU A 167 38.54 -2.57 -1.24
N ALA A 168 38.76 -3.44 -0.26
CA ALA A 168 39.79 -4.48 -0.33
C ALA A 168 39.55 -5.44 -1.52
N ILE A 169 38.31 -5.90 -1.73
CA ILE A 169 37.95 -6.75 -2.88
C ILE A 169 38.19 -6.00 -4.20
N LEU A 170 37.74 -4.75 -4.31
CA LEU A 170 37.91 -3.94 -5.52
C LEU A 170 39.38 -3.65 -5.84
N LEU A 171 40.24 -3.47 -4.83
CA LEU A 171 41.66 -3.20 -5.02
C LEU A 171 42.47 -4.48 -5.27
N VAL A 172 42.14 -5.59 -4.59
CA VAL A 172 42.82 -6.89 -4.76
C VAL A 172 42.42 -7.54 -6.09
N GLY A 173 41.15 -7.45 -6.49
CA GLY A 173 40.67 -7.91 -7.81
C GLY A 173 41.14 -7.04 -8.98
N ARG A 174 41.65 -5.82 -8.72
CA ARG A 174 42.31 -4.96 -9.71
C ARG A 174 43.81 -5.21 -9.84
N LYS A 175 44.39 -6.18 -9.12
CA LYS A 175 45.74 -6.66 -9.47
C LYS A 175 45.68 -7.18 -10.89
N LYS A 176 46.38 -6.44 -11.77
CA LYS A 176 46.54 -6.69 -13.21
C LYS A 176 46.28 -8.16 -13.51
N HIS A 177 45.33 -8.42 -14.40
CA HIS A 177 45.54 -9.48 -15.38
C HIS A 177 46.89 -9.17 -16.03
N GLN A 178 47.98 -9.62 -15.40
CA GLN A 178 49.20 -9.90 -16.10
C GLN A 178 48.71 -10.82 -17.19
N HIS A 179 48.90 -10.38 -18.43
CA HIS A 179 48.92 -11.25 -19.59
C HIS A 179 49.92 -12.38 -19.23
N VAL A 180 49.42 -13.41 -18.56
CA VAL A 180 49.95 -14.73 -18.71
C VAL A 180 49.73 -14.96 -20.18
N SER A 181 50.82 -14.86 -20.96
CA SER A 181 50.85 -15.47 -22.27
C SER A 181 50.49 -16.93 -22.03
N GLN A 182 49.19 -17.22 -22.12
CA GLN A 182 48.71 -18.55 -22.35
C GLN A 182 49.36 -18.93 -23.67
N GLU A 183 50.34 -19.82 -23.55
CA GLU A 183 50.69 -20.71 -24.63
C GLU A 183 49.36 -21.17 -25.22
N ILE A 184 49.13 -20.81 -26.49
CA ILE A 184 47.90 -21.05 -27.21
C ILE A 184 47.80 -22.57 -27.41
N VAL A 185 47.40 -23.28 -26.35
CA VAL A 185 46.61 -24.48 -26.54
C VAL A 185 45.32 -23.94 -27.12
N ALA A 186 45.09 -24.24 -28.40
CA ALA A 186 43.87 -23.85 -29.10
C ALA A 186 42.68 -24.01 -28.15
N PRO A 187 41.81 -22.99 -27.99
CA PRO A 187 40.67 -23.12 -27.09
C PRO A 187 39.95 -24.39 -27.48
N LEU A 188 39.78 -25.32 -26.52
CA LEU A 188 39.07 -26.57 -26.75
C LEU A 188 37.81 -26.24 -27.55
N SER A 189 37.75 -26.71 -28.79
CA SER A 189 36.68 -26.32 -29.72
C SER A 189 35.34 -26.74 -29.11
N PHE A 190 34.25 -26.10 -29.54
CA PHE A 190 32.90 -26.43 -29.08
C PHE A 190 32.64 -27.94 -29.11
N ALA A 191 33.03 -28.61 -30.20
CA ALA A 191 32.98 -30.07 -30.34
C ALA A 191 33.78 -30.84 -29.29
N GLN A 192 34.95 -30.35 -28.87
CA GLN A 192 35.79 -31.02 -27.87
C GLN A 192 35.21 -30.93 -26.45
N ARG A 193 34.40 -29.89 -26.15
CA ARG A 193 33.72 -29.75 -24.85
C ARG A 193 32.41 -30.50 -24.79
N ILE A 194 31.66 -30.55 -25.89
CA ILE A 194 30.36 -31.23 -25.93
C ILE A 194 30.50 -32.76 -25.97
N ARG A 195 31.50 -33.31 -26.68
CA ARG A 195 31.68 -34.77 -26.81
C ARG A 195 31.61 -35.56 -25.49
N PRO A 196 32.43 -35.25 -24.47
CA PRO A 196 32.38 -36.03 -23.22
C PRO A 196 31.05 -35.88 -22.48
N LEU A 197 30.39 -34.72 -22.59
CA LEU A 197 29.08 -34.48 -22.00
C LEU A 197 27.98 -35.27 -22.74
N VAL A 198 28.07 -35.37 -24.07
CA VAL A 198 27.12 -36.16 -24.86
C VAL A 198 27.30 -37.65 -24.63
N GLU A 199 28.54 -38.13 -24.52
CA GLU A 199 28.84 -39.53 -24.21
C GLU A 199 28.33 -39.91 -22.81
N ALA A 200 28.56 -39.06 -21.80
CA ALA A 200 28.01 -39.26 -20.45
C ALA A 200 26.47 -39.18 -20.42
N ALA A 201 25.86 -38.40 -21.33
CA ALA A 201 24.41 -38.27 -21.45
C ALA A 201 23.79 -39.56 -21.98
N GLN A 202 24.42 -40.14 -23.01
CA GLN A 202 24.00 -41.41 -23.62
C GLN A 202 24.10 -42.58 -22.64
N GLN A 203 25.06 -42.54 -21.71
CA GLN A 203 25.22 -43.55 -20.66
C GLN A 203 24.27 -43.36 -19.47
N GLY A 204 23.51 -42.26 -19.42
CA GLY A 204 22.60 -41.94 -18.32
C GLY A 204 23.28 -41.48 -17.03
N GLU A 205 24.61 -41.31 -17.04
CA GLU A 205 25.43 -41.02 -15.86
C GLU A 205 25.64 -39.52 -15.61
N LEU A 206 24.91 -38.66 -16.32
CA LEU A 206 25.19 -37.23 -16.34
C LEU A 206 24.68 -36.50 -15.08
N PRO A 207 25.57 -35.96 -14.22
CA PRO A 207 25.21 -35.26 -12.99
C PRO A 207 24.40 -33.98 -13.27
N PRO A 208 23.55 -33.52 -12.33
CA PRO A 208 22.73 -32.31 -12.51
C PRO A 208 23.51 -31.05 -12.89
N GLU A 209 24.75 -30.89 -12.42
CA GLU A 209 25.59 -29.73 -12.74
C GLU A 209 26.06 -29.74 -14.21
N GLN A 210 26.42 -30.92 -14.72
CA GLN A 210 26.87 -31.10 -16.10
C GLN A 210 25.72 -30.97 -17.10
N ARG A 211 24.47 -31.23 -16.67
CA ARG A 211 23.25 -31.03 -17.45
C ARG A 211 23.05 -29.56 -17.82
N ALA A 212 23.24 -28.67 -16.83
CA ALA A 212 23.16 -27.23 -17.05
C ALA A 212 24.31 -26.71 -17.92
N GLU A 213 25.51 -27.29 -17.80
CA GLU A 213 26.64 -26.96 -18.68
C GLU A 213 26.35 -27.32 -20.14
N LEU A 214 25.82 -28.52 -20.39
CA LEU A 214 25.41 -28.97 -21.72
C LEU A 214 24.34 -28.06 -22.34
N GLU A 215 23.30 -27.73 -21.57
CA GLU A 215 22.23 -26.81 -22.01
C GLU A 215 22.80 -25.44 -22.39
N ARG A 216 23.65 -24.85 -21.53
CA ARG A 216 24.26 -23.55 -21.78
C ARG A 216 25.12 -23.54 -23.04
N LEU A 217 25.89 -24.61 -23.28
CA LEU A 217 26.71 -24.74 -24.48
C LEU A 217 25.85 -24.82 -25.74
N LEU A 218 24.79 -25.63 -25.72
CA LEU A 218 23.87 -25.77 -26.85
C LEU A 218 23.11 -24.47 -27.15
N LEU A 219 22.65 -23.75 -26.13
CA LEU A 219 22.05 -22.43 -26.29
C LEU A 219 23.03 -21.42 -26.90
N GLY A 220 24.29 -21.42 -26.44
CA GLY A 220 25.34 -20.58 -27.01
C GLY A 220 25.59 -20.84 -28.49
N TYR A 221 25.68 -22.13 -28.89
CA TYR A 221 25.85 -22.52 -30.29
C TYR A 221 24.70 -22.03 -31.17
N TRP A 222 23.46 -22.16 -30.73
CA TRP A 222 22.32 -21.70 -31.51
C TRP A 222 22.21 -20.17 -31.55
N GLN A 223 22.58 -19.47 -30.46
CA GLN A 223 22.63 -18.01 -30.47
C GLN A 223 23.64 -17.48 -31.48
N GLN A 224 24.82 -18.11 -31.55
CA GLN A 224 25.86 -17.77 -32.52
C GLN A 224 25.43 -18.11 -33.95
N LYS A 225 24.87 -19.30 -34.18
CA LYS A 225 24.42 -19.77 -35.51
C LYS A 225 23.28 -18.94 -36.10
N LEU A 226 22.38 -18.42 -35.24
CA LEU A 226 21.25 -17.58 -35.64
C LEU A 226 21.59 -16.08 -35.58
N ASN A 227 22.81 -15.71 -35.20
CA ASN A 227 23.27 -14.33 -35.07
C ASN A 227 22.36 -13.46 -34.16
N VAL A 228 21.85 -14.06 -33.07
CA VAL A 228 20.95 -13.39 -32.11
C VAL A 228 21.67 -12.93 -30.83
N GLU A 229 23.01 -12.91 -30.85
CA GLU A 229 23.85 -12.52 -29.70
C GLU A 229 23.65 -11.06 -29.26
N ALA A 230 23.27 -10.18 -30.19
CA ALA A 230 23.03 -8.77 -29.92
C ALA A 230 21.58 -8.45 -29.49
N ALA A 231 20.67 -9.43 -29.55
CA ALA A 231 19.28 -9.25 -29.16
C ALA A 231 19.13 -9.32 -27.63
N SER A 232 18.05 -8.74 -27.09
CA SER A 232 17.76 -8.92 -25.67
C SER A 232 17.56 -10.42 -25.35
N PRO A 233 17.92 -10.90 -24.14
CA PRO A 233 17.82 -12.32 -23.79
C PRO A 233 16.44 -12.94 -24.06
N THR A 234 15.37 -12.16 -23.84
CA THR A 234 13.98 -12.58 -24.08
C THR A 234 13.69 -12.74 -25.58
N GLU A 235 14.21 -11.86 -26.42
CA GLU A 235 14.05 -11.93 -27.87
C GLU A 235 14.86 -13.07 -28.48
N ALA A 236 16.08 -13.31 -27.96
CA ALA A 236 16.91 -14.45 -28.37
C ALA A 236 16.20 -15.78 -28.11
N ILE A 237 15.66 -15.99 -26.89
CA ILE A 237 14.91 -17.21 -26.53
C ILE A 237 13.65 -17.37 -27.38
N LYS A 238 12.91 -16.27 -27.61
CA LYS A 238 11.71 -16.31 -28.45
C LYS A 238 12.06 -16.72 -29.88
N THR A 239 13.11 -16.15 -30.44
CA THR A 239 13.58 -16.46 -31.81
C THR A 239 14.04 -17.92 -31.92
N LEU A 240 14.76 -18.43 -30.93
CA LEU A 240 15.18 -19.83 -30.85
C LEU A 240 13.99 -20.80 -30.84
N ARG A 241 12.95 -20.49 -30.04
CA ARG A 241 11.76 -21.36 -29.91
C ARG A 241 10.89 -21.39 -31.16
N HIS A 242 10.88 -20.33 -31.97
CA HIS A 242 10.12 -20.24 -33.22
C HIS A 242 10.87 -20.82 -34.43
N HIS A 243 12.17 -21.12 -34.30
CA HIS A 243 12.94 -21.73 -35.38
C HIS A 243 12.53 -23.20 -35.57
N GLU A 244 12.22 -23.62 -36.80
CA GLU A 244 11.65 -24.94 -37.10
C GLU A 244 12.53 -26.11 -36.62
N THR A 245 13.85 -25.98 -36.81
CA THR A 245 14.81 -27.02 -36.42
C THR A 245 15.35 -26.83 -35.00
N ALA A 246 15.65 -25.60 -34.57
CA ALA A 246 16.26 -25.35 -33.28
C ALA A 246 15.24 -25.45 -32.14
N GLY A 247 14.01 -24.95 -32.36
CA GLY A 247 12.95 -25.00 -31.37
C GLY A 247 12.45 -26.43 -31.11
N THR A 248 12.50 -27.32 -32.11
CA THR A 248 12.12 -28.73 -31.95
C THR A 248 13.20 -29.50 -31.16
N LEU A 249 14.47 -29.30 -31.50
CA LEU A 249 15.60 -29.88 -30.78
C LEU A 249 15.69 -29.38 -29.33
N LEU A 250 15.47 -28.08 -29.11
CA LEU A 250 15.48 -27.48 -27.77
C LEU A 250 14.37 -28.05 -26.89
N ARG A 251 13.16 -28.23 -27.43
CA ARG A 251 12.03 -28.85 -26.69
C ARG A 251 12.34 -30.30 -26.30
N GLN A 252 12.90 -31.08 -27.22
CA GLN A 252 13.30 -32.47 -26.94
C GLN A 252 14.41 -32.55 -25.89
N LEU A 253 15.36 -31.61 -25.94
CA LEU A 253 16.41 -31.50 -24.92
C LEU A 253 15.84 -31.07 -23.56
N GLU A 254 14.99 -30.04 -23.50
CA GLU A 254 14.31 -29.56 -22.28
C GLU A 254 13.49 -30.70 -21.65
N ASP A 255 12.73 -31.44 -22.46
CA ASP A 255 11.94 -32.59 -22.01
C ASP A 255 12.84 -33.69 -21.44
N TRP A 256 13.94 -34.04 -22.12
CA TRP A 256 14.90 -35.03 -21.63
C TRP A 256 15.61 -34.59 -20.34
N LEU A 257 16.02 -33.32 -20.25
CA LEU A 257 16.79 -32.78 -19.12
C LEU A 257 15.96 -32.68 -17.84
N HIS A 258 14.69 -32.29 -17.98
CA HIS A 258 13.79 -32.01 -16.87
C HIS A 258 12.80 -33.13 -16.55
N ARG A 259 12.56 -34.07 -17.48
CA ARG A 259 11.67 -35.22 -17.29
C ARG A 259 12.37 -36.50 -17.73
N PRO A 260 13.36 -37.01 -16.96
CA PRO A 260 14.01 -38.28 -17.26
C PRO A 260 13.00 -39.41 -17.04
N ASP A 261 12.29 -39.79 -18.09
CA ASP A 261 11.43 -40.97 -18.10
C ASP A 261 12.32 -42.20 -18.37
N PRO A 262 12.41 -43.16 -17.45
CA PRO A 262 13.31 -44.31 -17.58
C PRO A 262 13.02 -45.20 -18.81
N ASP A 263 11.79 -45.15 -19.35
CA ASP A 263 11.39 -45.91 -20.55
C ASP A 263 11.47 -45.09 -21.85
N SER A 264 11.74 -43.79 -21.75
CA SER A 264 11.97 -42.94 -22.91
C SER A 264 13.40 -43.14 -23.42
N GLN A 265 13.61 -44.24 -24.16
CA GLN A 265 14.71 -44.36 -25.12
C GLN A 265 14.47 -43.39 -26.28
N MET A 266 14.43 -42.08 -26.00
CA MET A 266 14.68 -41.11 -27.05
C MET A 266 16.10 -41.36 -27.53
N ASP A 267 16.28 -41.49 -28.84
CA ASP A 267 17.58 -41.70 -29.45
C ASP A 267 18.43 -40.44 -29.23
N VAL A 268 19.07 -40.34 -28.06
CA VAL A 268 19.99 -39.28 -27.67
C VAL A 268 21.07 -39.14 -28.75
N THR A 269 21.39 -40.22 -29.47
CA THR A 269 22.27 -40.20 -30.63
C THR A 269 21.63 -39.45 -31.81
N GLU A 270 20.33 -39.63 -32.12
CA GLU A 270 19.64 -38.86 -33.16
C GLU A 270 19.51 -37.37 -32.81
N LEU A 271 19.20 -37.04 -31.55
CA LEU A 271 19.09 -35.66 -31.07
C LEU A 271 20.41 -34.89 -31.20
N LEU A 272 21.54 -35.59 -31.10
CA LEU A 272 22.86 -34.99 -30.98
C LEU A 272 23.72 -35.08 -32.25
N LYS A 273 23.29 -35.85 -33.27
CA LYS A 273 23.89 -35.92 -34.61
C LYS A 273 24.26 -34.54 -35.22
N PRO A 274 23.43 -33.49 -35.12
CA PRO A 274 23.77 -32.17 -35.68
C PRO A 274 24.99 -31.50 -35.03
N TYR A 275 25.41 -31.94 -33.84
CA TYR A 275 26.49 -31.32 -33.06
C TYR A 275 27.83 -32.06 -33.16
N GLU A 276 27.89 -33.24 -33.79
CA GLU A 276 29.14 -34.01 -33.98
C GLU A 276 30.16 -33.28 -34.87
N HIS A 277 29.67 -32.40 -35.75
CA HIS A 277 30.46 -31.62 -36.73
C HIS A 277 30.41 -30.09 -36.49
N ALA A 278 29.88 -29.63 -35.36
CA ALA A 278 29.83 -28.21 -35.03
C ALA A 278 31.23 -27.67 -34.71
N GLN A 279 31.79 -26.86 -35.63
CA GLN A 279 33.07 -26.17 -35.46
C GLN A 279 32.93 -24.93 -34.58
#